data_AF-A0A0D8Y1C7-F1
#
_entry.id   AF-A0A0D8Y1C7-F1
#
_cell.length_a   1.000
_cell.length_b   1.000
_cell.length_c   1.000
_cell.angle_alpha   90.00
_cell.angle_beta   90.00
_cell.angle_gamma   90.00
#
_symmetry.space_group_name_H-M   'P 1'
#
loop_
_entity.id
_entity.type
_entity.pdbx_description
1 polymer ?
#
loop_
_entity_poly.entity_id
_entity_poly.type
_entity_poly.pdbx_seq_one_letter_code
_entity_poly.pdbx_strand_id
1 'polypeptide(L)'
;MCEKADDELSKSQALQLKRKLTELFGRLSATQTLSSKAWELYASLKKPCEDNVDEGDKYVQLLEKSLLAISNKPNWGKDVESCCSVLSKAIKLATERLRFASLKGENAVKQTKSRVRMSLKPLLTVVKRDFDSQSDECTHENKARVMELIKKVDSILMEVSS
;
A
#
# COMPACT_ATOMS: atom_id res chain seq x y z
N MET A 1 42.03 -2.64 6.80
CA MET A 1 41.51 -1.26 6.80
C MET A 1 40.87 -0.84 5.47
N CYS A 2 41.08 -1.54 4.33
CA CYS A 2 40.44 -1.19 3.05
C CYS A 2 38.95 -1.55 2.93
N GLU A 3 38.44 -2.62 3.54
CA GLU A 3 37.02 -3.03 3.36
C GLU A 3 35.99 -2.01 3.87
N LYS A 4 36.31 -1.21 4.89
CA LYS A 4 35.38 -0.20 5.42
C LYS A 4 35.23 1.04 4.52
N ALA A 5 36.24 1.34 3.70
CA ALA A 5 36.22 2.52 2.84
C ALA A 5 35.32 2.34 1.60
N ASP A 6 35.34 1.13 1.02
CA ASP A 6 34.48 0.77 -0.12
C ASP A 6 32.99 0.71 0.25
N ASP A 7 32.69 0.29 1.48
CA ASP A 7 31.32 0.23 2.02
C ASP A 7 30.74 1.63 2.28
N GLU A 8 31.52 2.57 2.84
CA GLU A 8 31.07 3.94 3.08
C GLU A 8 30.89 4.75 1.80
N LEU A 9 31.78 4.58 0.80
CA LEU A 9 31.61 5.19 -0.51
C LEU A 9 30.35 4.68 -1.21
N SER A 10 30.11 3.37 -1.16
CA SER A 10 28.93 2.73 -1.76
C SER A 10 27.63 3.20 -1.11
N LYS A 11 27.59 3.32 0.22
CA LYS A 11 26.44 3.90 0.95
C LYS A 11 26.17 5.34 0.55
N SER A 12 27.22 6.17 0.46
CA SER A 12 27.10 7.57 0.05
C SER A 12 26.51 7.71 -1.37
N GLN A 13 27.00 6.90 -2.32
CA GLN A 13 26.46 6.85 -3.68
C GLN A 13 25.00 6.38 -3.71
N ALA A 14 24.66 5.34 -2.96
CA ALA A 14 23.28 4.84 -2.85
C ALA A 14 22.32 5.92 -2.29
N LEU A 15 22.76 6.66 -1.26
CA LEU A 15 21.99 7.79 -0.71
C LEU A 15 21.80 8.92 -1.72
N GLN A 16 22.85 9.24 -2.49
CA GLN A 16 22.77 10.25 -3.55
C GLN A 16 21.79 9.84 -4.66
N LEU A 17 21.84 8.57 -5.10
CA LEU A 17 20.90 8.03 -6.10
C LEU A 17 19.47 8.01 -5.58
N LYS A 18 19.25 7.58 -4.33
CA LYS A 18 17.94 7.62 -3.66
C LYS A 18 17.37 9.04 -3.66
N ARG A 19 18.19 10.05 -3.33
CA ARG A 19 17.77 11.47 -3.34
C ARG A 19 17.36 11.93 -4.74
N LYS A 20 18.21 11.73 -5.74
CA LYS A 20 17.92 12.10 -7.14
C LYS A 20 16.66 11.44 -7.67
N LEU A 21 16.45 10.16 -7.36
CA LEU A 21 15.27 9.42 -7.79
C LEU A 21 14.00 9.92 -7.07
N THR A 22 14.11 10.26 -5.78
CA THR A 22 13.02 10.85 -4.99
C THR A 22 12.58 12.21 -5.55
N GLU A 23 13.54 13.04 -5.97
CA GLU A 23 13.28 14.32 -6.65
C GLU A 23 12.66 14.13 -8.03
N LEU A 24 13.12 13.14 -8.81
CA LEU A 24 12.54 12.81 -10.10
C LEU A 24 11.08 12.36 -9.98
N PHE A 25 10.78 11.46 -9.05
CA PHE A 25 9.39 11.07 -8.76
C PHE A 25 8.55 12.26 -8.30
N GLY A 26 9.12 13.17 -7.50
CA GLY A 26 8.46 14.42 -7.10
C GLY A 26 8.04 15.25 -8.30
N ARG A 27 8.98 15.50 -9.24
CA ARG A 27 8.71 16.24 -10.48
C ARG A 27 7.69 15.52 -11.38
N LEU A 28 7.89 14.22 -11.63
CA LEU A 28 6.95 13.40 -12.40
C LEU A 28 5.54 13.46 -11.80
N SER A 29 5.42 13.29 -10.49
CA SER A 29 4.13 13.31 -9.82
C SER A 29 3.38 14.66 -9.88
N ALA A 30 4.11 15.75 -10.13
CA ALA A 30 3.56 17.09 -10.27
C ALA A 30 3.09 17.38 -11.71
N THR A 31 3.65 16.70 -12.72
CA THR A 31 3.38 16.99 -14.13
C THR A 31 2.55 15.90 -14.82
N GLN A 32 2.49 14.70 -14.27
CA GLN A 32 1.79 13.57 -14.88
C GLN A 32 1.12 12.66 -13.85
N THR A 33 0.04 12.01 -14.30
CA THR A 33 -0.59 10.94 -13.53
C THR A 33 0.34 9.73 -13.48
N LEU A 34 0.70 9.29 -12.28
CA LEU A 34 1.53 8.10 -12.09
C LEU A 34 0.67 6.84 -12.01
N SER A 35 1.23 5.74 -12.52
CA SER A 35 0.65 4.42 -12.31
C SER A 35 0.72 4.01 -10.83
N SER A 36 -0.13 3.06 -10.43
CA SER A 36 -0.10 2.49 -9.08
C SER A 36 1.30 1.98 -8.70
N LYS A 37 2.00 1.33 -9.64
CA LYS A 37 3.37 0.82 -9.41
C LYS A 37 4.38 1.94 -9.22
N ALA A 38 4.29 3.01 -10.01
CA ALA A 38 5.16 4.18 -9.87
C ALA A 38 4.96 4.87 -8.51
N TRP A 39 3.72 5.03 -8.04
CA TRP A 39 3.44 5.52 -6.70
C TRP A 39 4.00 4.64 -5.59
N GLU A 40 3.93 3.32 -5.74
CA GLU A 40 4.50 2.39 -4.76
C GLU A 40 6.03 2.43 -4.72
N LEU A 41 6.69 2.54 -5.88
CA LEU A 41 8.14 2.74 -5.94
C LEU A 41 8.52 4.06 -5.27
N TYR A 42 7.74 5.12 -5.50
CA TYR A 42 7.98 6.39 -4.83
C TYR A 42 7.79 6.28 -3.31
N ALA A 43 6.75 5.58 -2.86
CA ALA A 43 6.53 5.29 -1.45
C ALA A 43 7.72 4.53 -0.84
N SER A 44 8.23 3.49 -1.51
CA SER A 44 9.39 2.71 -1.04
C SER A 44 10.65 3.57 -0.87
N LEU A 45 10.88 4.55 -1.75
CA LEU A 45 11.99 5.49 -1.60
C LEU A 45 11.83 6.42 -0.40
N LYS A 46 10.59 6.78 -0.06
CA LYS A 46 10.27 7.62 1.09
C LYS A 46 9.86 6.85 2.33
N LYS A 47 10.02 5.51 2.34
CA LYS A 47 9.71 4.72 3.53
C LYS A 47 10.67 5.12 4.65
N PRO A 48 10.17 5.54 5.82
CA PRO A 48 11.03 5.92 6.93
C PRO A 48 11.79 4.70 7.45
N CYS A 49 13.06 4.89 7.80
CA CYS A 49 13.91 3.85 8.38
C CYS A 49 13.60 3.62 9.87
N GLU A 50 13.05 4.63 10.54
CA GLU A 50 12.72 4.62 11.96
C GLU A 50 11.25 5.01 12.16
N ASP A 51 10.82 5.13 13.41
CA ASP A 51 9.47 5.54 13.81
C ASP A 51 9.27 7.06 13.67
N ASN A 52 9.82 7.65 12.59
CA ASN A 52 9.58 9.04 12.21
C ASN A 52 8.16 9.21 11.69
N VAL A 53 7.31 9.79 12.52
CA VAL A 53 5.87 9.94 12.28
C VAL A 53 5.56 10.85 11.08
N ASP A 54 6.29 11.96 10.92
CA ASP A 54 6.05 12.92 9.83
C ASP A 54 6.42 12.36 8.46
N GLU A 55 7.51 11.60 8.40
CA GLU A 55 7.89 10.85 7.21
C GLU A 55 6.93 9.69 6.95
N GLY A 56 6.46 9.03 8.01
CA GLY A 56 5.42 8.01 7.98
C GLY A 56 4.12 8.48 7.33
N ASP A 57 3.64 9.68 7.67
CA ASP A 57 2.45 10.27 7.06
C ASP A 57 2.62 10.50 5.56
N LYS A 58 3.77 11.04 5.14
CA LYS A 58 4.09 11.25 3.72
C LYS A 58 4.16 9.92 2.97
N TYR A 59 4.75 8.90 3.58
CA TYR A 59 4.80 7.54 3.04
C TYR A 59 3.40 6.94 2.88
N VAL A 60 2.55 7.03 3.90
CA VAL A 60 1.16 6.57 3.87
C VAL A 60 0.36 7.28 2.76
N GLN A 61 0.52 8.60 2.61
CA GLN A 61 -0.12 9.35 1.53
C GLN A 61 0.29 8.84 0.13
N LEU A 62 1.53 8.42 -0.06
CA LEU A 62 1.96 7.83 -1.34
C LEU A 62 1.35 6.44 -1.58
N LEU A 63 1.19 5.63 -0.53
CA LEU A 63 0.45 4.36 -0.61
C LEU A 63 -1.03 4.58 -0.94
N GLU A 64 -1.66 5.63 -0.40
CA GLU A 64 -3.04 6.02 -0.74
C GLU A 64 -3.18 6.33 -2.22
N LYS A 65 -2.25 7.11 -2.79
CA LYS A 65 -2.22 7.40 -4.23
C LYS A 65 -1.99 6.13 -5.06
N SER A 66 -1.14 5.22 -4.58
CA SER A 66 -0.91 3.93 -5.23
C SER A 66 -2.19 3.09 -5.31
N LEU A 67 -2.94 2.98 -4.21
CA LEU A 67 -4.21 2.27 -4.17
C LEU A 67 -5.25 2.94 -5.07
N LEU A 68 -5.40 4.27 -4.95
CA LEU A 68 -6.37 5.04 -5.73
C LEU A 68 -6.18 4.86 -7.24
N ALA A 69 -4.92 4.88 -7.70
CA ALA A 69 -4.58 4.73 -9.12
C ALA A 69 -4.97 3.36 -9.72
N ILE A 70 -5.18 2.33 -8.88
CA ILE A 70 -5.65 1.02 -9.35
C ILE A 70 -7.13 0.78 -9.04
N SER A 71 -7.64 1.25 -7.89
CA SER A 71 -9.05 1.07 -7.50
C SER A 71 -10.03 1.95 -8.28
N ASN A 72 -9.55 3.03 -8.93
CA ASN A 72 -10.37 3.87 -9.81
C ASN A 72 -10.53 3.30 -11.23
N LYS A 73 -9.80 2.26 -11.59
CA LYS A 73 -9.96 1.62 -12.90
C LYS A 73 -11.28 0.86 -12.95
N PRO A 74 -12.07 0.93 -14.02
CA PRO A 74 -13.32 0.17 -14.10
C PRO A 74 -13.05 -1.34 -14.05
N ASN A 75 -13.99 -2.10 -13.49
CA ASN A 75 -13.98 -3.57 -13.49
C ASN A 75 -12.75 -4.25 -12.86
N TRP A 76 -11.97 -3.55 -12.02
CA TRP A 76 -10.79 -4.16 -11.36
C TRP A 76 -11.13 -5.40 -10.52
N GLY A 77 -12.38 -5.51 -10.03
CA GLY A 77 -12.84 -6.66 -9.24
C GLY A 77 -13.10 -7.93 -10.05
N LYS A 78 -13.25 -7.81 -11.37
CA LYS A 78 -13.50 -8.95 -12.28
C LYS A 78 -12.21 -9.60 -12.78
N ASP A 79 -11.10 -8.86 -12.81
CA ASP A 79 -9.81 -9.43 -13.18
C ASP A 79 -9.08 -9.90 -11.93
N VAL A 80 -8.67 -11.17 -11.90
CA VAL A 80 -8.03 -11.78 -10.72
C VAL A 80 -6.78 -11.03 -10.31
N GLU A 81 -5.92 -10.66 -11.26
CA GLU A 81 -4.64 -9.99 -10.95
C GLU A 81 -4.86 -8.56 -10.45
N SER A 82 -5.78 -7.82 -11.08
CA SER A 82 -6.18 -6.49 -10.64
C SER A 82 -6.81 -6.53 -9.25
N CYS A 83 -7.71 -7.49 -9.00
CA CYS A 83 -8.32 -7.72 -7.70
C CYS A 83 -7.28 -8.01 -6.62
N CYS A 84 -6.37 -8.96 -6.88
CA CYS A 84 -5.28 -9.30 -5.97
C CYS A 84 -4.39 -8.08 -5.67
N SER A 85 -4.08 -7.29 -6.70
CA SER A 85 -3.24 -6.10 -6.57
C SER A 85 -3.92 -5.01 -5.74
N VAL A 86 -5.22 -4.76 -5.95
CA VAL A 86 -6.02 -3.82 -5.15
C VAL A 86 -6.06 -4.25 -3.69
N LEU A 87 -6.42 -5.51 -3.41
CA LEU A 87 -6.50 -6.02 -2.03
C LEU A 87 -5.15 -5.99 -1.33
N SER A 88 -4.08 -6.44 -1.99
CA SER A 88 -2.72 -6.44 -1.41
C SER A 88 -2.26 -5.03 -1.03
N LYS A 89 -2.55 -4.04 -1.89
CA LYS A 89 -2.24 -2.63 -1.62
C LYS A 89 -3.09 -2.05 -0.49
N ALA A 90 -4.37 -2.42 -0.45
CA ALA A 90 -5.28 -2.00 0.60
C ALA A 90 -4.87 -2.55 1.98
N ILE A 91 -4.47 -3.83 2.04
CA ILE A 91 -3.91 -4.46 3.24
C ILE A 91 -2.66 -3.71 3.69
N LYS A 92 -1.67 -3.53 2.80
CA LYS A 92 -0.43 -2.81 3.11
C LYS A 92 -0.70 -1.40 3.64
N LEU A 93 -1.60 -0.66 3.00
CA LEU A 93 -1.98 0.69 3.43
C LEU A 93 -2.64 0.69 4.81
N ALA A 94 -3.55 -0.26 5.08
CA ALA A 94 -4.20 -0.38 6.38
C ALA A 94 -3.19 -0.71 7.50
N THR A 95 -2.28 -1.66 7.26
CA THR A 95 -1.23 -2.03 8.20
C THR A 95 -0.32 -0.84 8.54
N GLU A 96 0.17 -0.12 7.54
CA GLU A 96 1.07 1.01 7.77
C GLU A 96 0.35 2.18 8.44
N ARG A 97 -0.93 2.45 8.10
CA ARG A 97 -1.76 3.45 8.80
C ARG A 97 -1.86 3.12 10.29
N LEU A 98 -2.19 1.87 10.64
CA LEU A 98 -2.33 1.45 12.03
C LEU A 98 -1.00 1.53 12.78
N ARG A 99 0.11 1.14 12.13
CA ARG A 99 1.46 1.29 12.69
C ARG A 99 1.80 2.75 13.02
N PHE A 100 1.65 3.68 12.08
CA PHE A 100 1.98 5.08 12.35
C PHE A 100 0.98 5.74 13.32
N ALA A 101 -0.26 5.26 13.36
CA ALA A 101 -1.24 5.72 14.35
C ALA A 101 -0.86 5.29 15.78
N SER A 102 -0.31 4.09 15.98
CA SER A 102 0.11 3.64 17.32
C SER A 102 1.26 4.48 17.86
N LEU A 103 2.15 4.98 17.01
CA LEU A 103 3.23 5.91 17.37
C LEU A 103 2.71 7.30 17.79
N LYS A 104 1.52 7.69 17.31
CA LYS A 104 0.87 8.98 17.63
C LYS A 104 -0.02 8.93 18.88
N GLY A 105 -0.28 7.74 19.43
CA GLY A 105 -1.11 7.54 20.60
C GLY A 105 -2.57 7.14 20.33
N GLU A 106 -3.30 6.86 21.40
CA GLU A 106 -4.60 6.14 21.36
C GLU A 106 -5.69 6.86 20.55
N ASN A 107 -5.75 8.19 20.62
CA ASN A 107 -6.73 8.98 19.85
C ASN A 107 -6.50 8.84 18.33
N ALA A 108 -5.24 8.85 17.89
CA ALA A 108 -4.89 8.64 16.49
C ALA A 108 -5.23 7.21 16.04
N VAL A 109 -5.05 6.21 16.91
CA VAL A 109 -5.46 4.82 16.65
C VAL A 109 -6.97 4.73 16.44
N LYS A 110 -7.78 5.32 17.33
CA LYS A 110 -9.26 5.31 17.20
C LYS A 110 -9.73 5.92 15.89
N GLN A 111 -9.20 7.09 15.52
CA GLN A 111 -9.53 7.74 14.25
C GLN A 111 -9.08 6.89 13.04
N THR A 112 -7.89 6.30 13.12
CA THR A 112 -7.33 5.48 12.06
C THR A 112 -8.11 4.19 11.87
N LYS A 113 -8.55 3.52 12.95
CA LYS A 113 -9.44 2.35 12.88
C LYS A 113 -10.70 2.64 12.07
N SER A 114 -11.35 3.79 12.32
CA SER A 114 -12.51 4.24 11.55
C SER A 114 -12.15 4.44 10.07
N ARG A 115 -11.05 5.14 9.78
CA ARG A 115 -10.58 5.39 8.40
C ARG A 115 -10.26 4.10 7.64
N VAL A 116 -9.58 3.15 8.28
CA VAL A 116 -9.28 1.83 7.71
C VAL A 116 -10.58 1.11 7.35
N ARG A 117 -11.54 1.05 8.29
CA ARG A 117 -12.84 0.42 8.06
C ARG A 117 -13.58 1.03 6.87
N MET A 118 -13.64 2.36 6.79
CA MET A 118 -14.30 3.07 5.69
C MET A 118 -13.61 2.86 4.34
N SER A 119 -12.29 2.61 4.33
CA SER A 119 -11.56 2.34 3.09
C SER A 119 -11.62 0.88 2.63
N LEU A 120 -11.65 -0.09 3.55
CA LEU A 120 -11.62 -1.52 3.21
C LEU A 120 -13.00 -2.08 2.85
N LYS A 121 -14.06 -1.65 3.57
CA LYS A 121 -15.42 -2.17 3.34
C LYS A 121 -15.90 -2.03 1.90
N PRO A 122 -15.77 -0.87 1.23
CA PRO A 122 -16.22 -0.72 -0.16
C PRO A 122 -15.46 -1.64 -1.13
N LEU A 123 -14.16 -1.81 -0.94
CA LEU A 123 -13.34 -2.69 -1.77
C LEU A 123 -13.79 -4.15 -1.60
N LEU A 124 -14.02 -4.57 -0.35
CA LEU A 124 -14.49 -5.91 -0.05
C LEU A 124 -15.88 -6.19 -0.65
N THR A 125 -16.78 -5.21 -0.62
CA THR A 125 -18.10 -5.31 -1.28
C THR A 125 -17.94 -5.53 -2.79
N VAL A 126 -17.06 -4.80 -3.45
CA VAL A 126 -16.79 -4.98 -4.89
C VAL A 126 -16.24 -6.38 -5.16
N VAL A 127 -15.25 -6.84 -4.38
CA VAL A 127 -14.65 -8.16 -4.57
C VAL A 127 -15.67 -9.27 -4.36
N LYS A 128 -16.45 -9.24 -3.28
CA LYS A 128 -17.47 -10.27 -3.02
C LYS A 128 -18.49 -10.32 -4.15
N ARG A 129 -18.96 -9.16 -4.65
CA ARG A 129 -19.90 -9.10 -5.77
C ARG A 129 -19.30 -9.63 -7.08
N ASP A 130 -18.13 -9.12 -7.47
CA ASP A 130 -17.57 -9.35 -8.80
C ASP A 130 -16.89 -10.73 -8.89
N PHE A 131 -16.26 -11.20 -7.81
CA PHE A 131 -15.56 -12.49 -7.77
C PHE A 131 -16.50 -13.68 -7.60
N ASP A 132 -17.54 -13.57 -6.76
CA ASP A 132 -18.53 -14.65 -6.60
C ASP A 132 -19.27 -14.92 -7.92
N SER A 133 -19.47 -13.88 -8.74
CA SER A 133 -20.08 -13.96 -10.06
C SER A 133 -19.21 -14.68 -11.11
N GLN A 134 -17.90 -14.83 -10.87
CA GLN A 134 -16.94 -15.47 -11.80
C GLN A 134 -16.41 -16.81 -11.28
N SER A 135 -17.07 -17.36 -10.26
CA SER A 135 -16.74 -18.65 -9.66
C SER A 135 -16.42 -19.71 -10.73
N ASP A 136 -17.18 -19.81 -11.81
CA ASP A 136 -17.11 -21.02 -12.64
C ASP A 136 -16.00 -20.99 -13.71
N GLU A 137 -15.43 -19.82 -14.02
CA GLU A 137 -14.37 -19.64 -15.03
C GLU A 137 -12.96 -19.55 -14.43
N CYS A 138 -12.84 -19.41 -13.11
CA CYS A 138 -11.58 -19.13 -12.42
C CYS A 138 -10.89 -20.41 -11.91
N THR A 139 -9.56 -20.51 -12.11
CA THR A 139 -8.77 -21.66 -11.62
C THR A 139 -8.82 -21.77 -10.09
N HIS A 140 -8.69 -22.98 -9.56
CA HIS A 140 -8.66 -23.22 -8.11
C HIS A 140 -7.56 -22.39 -7.41
N GLU A 141 -6.39 -22.24 -8.04
CA GLU A 141 -5.28 -21.44 -7.51
C GLU A 141 -5.64 -19.95 -7.40
N ASN A 142 -6.25 -19.38 -8.45
CA ASN A 142 -6.67 -17.98 -8.45
C ASN A 142 -7.75 -17.71 -7.40
N LYS A 143 -8.70 -18.65 -7.24
CA LYS A 143 -9.67 -18.61 -6.13
C LYS A 143 -9.01 -18.61 -4.77
N ALA A 144 -8.06 -19.51 -4.54
CA ALA A 144 -7.34 -19.58 -3.28
C ALA A 144 -6.61 -18.26 -2.96
N ARG A 145 -5.92 -17.67 -3.96
CA ARG A 145 -5.21 -16.38 -3.83
C ARG A 145 -6.15 -15.25 -3.41
N VAL A 146 -7.28 -15.10 -4.08
CA VAL A 146 -8.26 -14.03 -3.75
C VAL A 146 -8.89 -14.27 -2.38
N MET A 147 -9.26 -15.51 -2.05
CA MET A 147 -9.82 -15.84 -0.73
C MET A 147 -8.84 -15.59 0.41
N GLU A 148 -7.54 -15.86 0.22
CA GLU A 148 -6.52 -15.56 1.22
C GLU A 148 -6.45 -14.05 1.51
N LEU A 149 -6.51 -13.22 0.46
CA LEU A 149 -6.53 -11.76 0.61
C LEU A 149 -7.82 -11.26 1.27
N ILE A 150 -8.98 -11.83 0.92
CA ILE A 150 -10.24 -11.55 1.60
C ILE A 150 -10.14 -11.86 3.10
N LYS A 151 -9.61 -13.03 3.47
CA LYS A 151 -9.40 -13.41 4.88
C LYS A 151 -8.50 -12.42 5.62
N LYS A 152 -7.42 -11.94 4.98
CA LYS A 152 -6.54 -10.92 5.56
C LYS A 152 -7.27 -9.59 5.76
N VAL A 153 -8.08 -9.16 4.80
CA VAL A 153 -8.93 -7.96 4.93
C VAL A 153 -9.94 -8.12 6.06
N ASP A 154 -10.62 -9.26 6.15
CA ASP A 154 -11.59 -9.54 7.22
C ASP A 154 -10.91 -9.56 8.60
N SER A 155 -9.71 -10.14 8.74
CA SER A 155 -8.93 -10.08 9.99
C SER A 155 -8.67 -8.63 10.43
N ILE A 156 -8.17 -7.79 9.52
CA ILE A 156 -7.93 -6.37 9.80
C ILE A 156 -9.24 -5.67 10.18
N LEU A 157 -10.34 -5.96 9.48
CA LEU A 157 -11.65 -5.37 9.78
C LEU A 157 -12.17 -5.76 11.17
N MET A 158 -11.91 -6.98 11.64
CA MET A 158 -12.25 -7.42 12.99
C MET A 158 -11.42 -6.67 14.03
N GLU A 159 -10.10 -6.59 13.85
CA GLU A 159 -9.17 -5.89 14.76
C GLU A 159 -9.48 -4.38 14.90
N VAL A 160 -9.90 -3.73 13.81
CA VAL A 160 -10.27 -2.30 13.86
C VAL A 160 -11.71 -2.05 14.31
N SER A 161 -12.51 -3.10 14.48
CA SER A 161 -13.91 -3.00 14.94
C SER A 161 -14.09 -3.34 16.43
N SER A 162 -13.14 -4.06 17.03
CA SER A 162 -12.94 -4.11 18.49
C SER A 162 -12.38 -2.80 19.03
#